data_AF-A0A818XZC6-F1
#
_entry.id   AF-A0A818XZC6-F1
#
_cell.length_a   1.000
_cell.length_b   1.000
_cell.length_c   1.000
_cell.angle_alpha   90.00
_cell.angle_beta   90.00
_cell.angle_gamma   90.00
#
_symmetry.space_group_name_H-M   'P 1'
#
loop_
_entity.id
_entity.type
_entity.pdbx_description
1 polymer ?
#
loop_
_entity_poly.entity_id
_entity_poly.type
_entity_poly.pdbx_seq_one_letter_code
_entity_poly.pdbx_strand_id
1 'polypeptide(L)'
;MVYRATRICSTYEALHDEFDIIRGLALDNGYPVAFVESIIRRQLNLISTPRAITPTAPESDTVVLRVIYYGKPSQIYAKRVTAAVAKQYPLKQIPTELKSGVVYEATCPQCKEQYIGKTCRHLKTQMNEYLAEQEKLLSPPVKVPEPKLNSNVSSKKSNR
;
A
#
# COMPACT_ATOMS: atom_id res chain seq x y z
N MET A 1 15.08 14.75 1.51
CA MET A 1 14.34 15.70 0.66
C MET A 1 14.42 15.34 -0.81
N VAL A 2 15.63 15.17 -1.39
CA VAL A 2 15.85 14.79 -2.81
C VAL A 2 14.99 13.60 -3.29
N TYR A 3 14.93 12.48 -2.55
CA TYR A 3 14.11 11.32 -2.90
C TYR A 3 12.59 11.60 -2.96
N ARG A 4 12.11 12.58 -2.20
CA ARG A 4 10.70 12.96 -2.21
C ARG A 4 10.39 13.83 -3.43
N ALA A 5 11.25 14.78 -3.75
CA ALA A 5 11.12 15.63 -4.95
C ALA A 5 11.00 14.76 -6.21
N THR A 6 11.87 13.76 -6.37
CA THR A 6 11.84 12.83 -7.52
C THR A 6 10.57 12.02 -7.69
N ARG A 7 9.74 11.88 -6.64
CA ARG A 7 8.48 11.10 -6.68
C ARG A 7 7.23 11.98 -6.72
N ILE A 8 7.35 13.26 -6.37
CA ILE A 8 6.23 14.20 -6.27
C ILE A 8 6.19 15.13 -7.49
N CYS A 9 7.36 15.54 -7.99
CA CYS A 9 7.45 16.40 -9.16
C CYS A 9 6.96 15.65 -10.40
N SER A 10 6.07 16.30 -11.16
CA SER A 10 5.47 15.76 -12.37
C SER A 10 6.31 16.00 -13.62
N THR A 11 7.07 17.09 -13.66
CA THR A 11 7.94 17.48 -14.79
C THR A 11 9.40 17.56 -14.35
N TYR A 12 10.31 17.39 -15.31
CA TYR A 12 11.75 17.50 -15.06
C TYR A 12 12.18 18.93 -14.71
N GLU A 13 11.54 19.94 -15.32
CA GLU A 13 11.82 21.35 -15.02
C GLU A 13 11.51 21.69 -13.56
N ALA A 14 10.32 21.33 -13.06
CA ALA A 14 9.97 21.53 -11.65
C ALA A 14 10.86 20.72 -10.70
N LEU A 15 11.35 19.55 -11.13
CA LEU A 15 12.30 18.76 -10.34
C LEU A 15 13.67 19.44 -10.23
N HIS A 16 14.12 20.10 -11.30
CA HIS A 16 15.37 20.83 -11.33
C HIS A 16 15.32 22.05 -10.38
N ASP A 17 14.25 22.83 -10.45
CA ASP A 17 14.04 23.98 -9.57
C ASP A 17 14.01 23.55 -8.08
N GLU A 18 13.35 22.44 -7.78
CA GLU A 18 13.33 21.87 -6.43
C GLU A 18 14.72 21.40 -5.96
N PHE A 19 15.57 20.89 -6.86
CA PHE A 19 16.95 20.55 -6.50
C PHE A 19 17.79 21.77 -6.18
N ASP A 20 17.57 22.90 -6.87
CA ASP A 20 18.27 24.15 -6.56
C ASP A 20 17.82 24.74 -5.23
N ILE A 21 16.53 24.65 -4.90
CA ILE A 21 16.01 25.03 -3.57
C ILE A 21 16.63 24.15 -2.49
N ILE A 22 16.64 22.82 -2.68
CA ILE A 22 17.23 21.88 -1.72
C ILE A 22 18.73 22.12 -1.57
N ARG A 23 19.42 22.44 -2.67
CA ARG A 23 20.85 22.77 -2.67
C ARG A 23 21.10 24.04 -1.86
N GLY A 24 20.34 25.10 -2.11
CA GLY A 24 20.44 26.36 -1.35
C GLY A 24 20.24 26.12 0.15
N LEU A 25 19.14 25.46 0.52
CA LEU A 25 18.85 25.13 1.92
C LEU A 25 19.95 24.27 2.56
N ALA A 26 20.56 23.34 1.83
CA ALA A 26 21.64 22.52 2.36
C ALA A 26 22.93 23.32 2.55
N LEU A 27 23.25 24.24 1.64
CA LEU A 27 24.43 25.09 1.79
C LEU A 27 24.26 26.09 2.94
N ASP A 28 23.07 26.65 3.10
CA ASP A 28 22.72 27.55 4.21
C ASP A 28 22.85 26.85 5.56
N ASN A 29 22.55 25.54 5.61
CA ASN A 29 22.73 24.70 6.79
C ASN A 29 24.18 24.18 6.96
N GLY A 30 25.13 24.62 6.14
CA GLY A 30 26.55 24.28 6.26
C GLY A 30 26.93 22.89 5.74
N TYR A 31 26.09 22.25 4.92
CA TYR A 31 26.44 20.97 4.31
C TYR A 31 27.46 21.16 3.17
N PRO A 32 28.48 20.28 3.04
CA PRO A 32 29.45 20.36 1.94
C PRO A 32 28.79 20.18 0.56
N VAL A 33 29.16 21.00 -0.42
CA VAL A 33 28.62 20.97 -1.80
C VAL A 33 28.76 19.57 -2.41
N ALA A 34 29.93 18.95 -2.29
CA ALA A 34 30.20 17.63 -2.84
C ALA A 34 29.27 16.55 -2.26
N PHE A 35 28.90 16.66 -0.98
CA PHE A 35 27.98 15.74 -0.33
C PHE A 35 26.57 15.87 -0.93
N VAL A 36 26.07 17.10 -1.06
CA VAL A 36 24.73 17.37 -1.64
C VAL A 36 24.65 16.88 -3.09
N GLU A 37 25.65 17.22 -3.90
CA GLU A 37 25.71 16.78 -5.32
C GLU A 37 25.81 15.27 -5.45
N SER A 38 26.54 14.58 -4.56
CA SER A 38 26.62 13.12 -4.57
C SER A 38 25.27 12.45 -4.32
N ILE A 39 24.44 13.05 -3.46
CA ILE A 39 23.08 12.57 -3.16
C ILE A 39 22.18 12.78 -4.38
N ILE A 40 22.22 13.97 -4.99
CA ILE A 40 21.43 14.27 -6.20
C ILE A 40 21.81 13.31 -7.32
N ARG A 41 23.10 13.15 -7.59
CA ARG A 41 23.62 12.22 -8.61
C ARG A 41 23.17 10.79 -8.37
N ARG A 42 23.25 10.31 -7.12
CA ARG A 42 22.79 8.97 -6.76
C ARG A 42 21.30 8.79 -7.06
N GLN A 43 20.46 9.77 -6.73
CA GLN A 43 19.02 9.68 -6.99
C GLN A 43 18.72 9.69 -8.49
N LEU A 44 19.39 10.52 -9.28
CA LEU A 44 19.25 10.52 -10.74
C LEU A 44 19.64 9.18 -11.37
N ASN A 45 20.75 8.58 -10.90
CA ASN A 45 21.16 7.25 -11.37
C ASN A 45 20.12 6.18 -11.04
N LEU A 46 19.51 6.24 -9.84
CA LEU A 46 18.43 5.30 -9.46
C LEU A 46 17.20 5.39 -10.36
N ILE A 47 16.89 6.57 -10.89
CA ILE A 47 15.76 6.77 -11.82
C ILE A 47 16.13 6.31 -13.22
N SER A 48 17.35 6.62 -13.66
CA SER A 48 17.83 6.33 -15.03
C SER A 48 18.10 4.84 -15.26
N THR A 49 18.60 4.12 -14.26
CA THR A 49 18.84 2.68 -14.37
C THR A 49 17.79 1.92 -13.58
N PRO A 50 16.78 1.30 -14.23
CA PRO A 50 15.82 0.47 -13.51
C PRO A 50 16.58 -0.68 -12.86
N ARG A 51 16.49 -0.79 -11.54
CA ARG A 51 17.02 -1.94 -10.81
C ARG A 51 16.35 -3.19 -11.40
N ALA A 52 17.15 -4.11 -11.92
CA ALA A 52 16.65 -5.40 -12.39
C ALA A 52 15.83 -6.03 -11.26
N ILE A 53 14.55 -6.30 -11.54
CA ILE A 53 13.67 -7.00 -10.61
C ILE A 53 14.23 -8.42 -10.51
N THR A 54 15.07 -8.67 -9.51
CA THR A 54 15.28 -10.04 -9.07
C THR A 54 13.94 -10.52 -8.52
N PRO A 55 13.37 -11.64 -8.99
CA PRO A 55 12.21 -12.22 -8.35
C PRO A 55 12.62 -12.61 -6.93
N THR A 56 12.34 -11.71 -5.98
CA THR A 56 12.48 -11.98 -4.56
C THR A 56 11.54 -13.14 -4.31
N ALA A 57 12.10 -14.30 -3.95
CA ALA A 57 11.34 -15.45 -3.48
C ALA A 57 10.28 -14.96 -2.50
N PRO A 58 9.05 -15.52 -2.52
CA PRO A 58 7.97 -15.04 -1.68
C PRO A 58 8.52 -14.94 -0.26
N GLU A 59 8.54 -13.72 0.27
CA GLU A 59 8.97 -13.46 1.64
C GLU A 59 8.02 -14.26 2.53
N SER A 60 8.42 -15.49 2.87
CA SER A 60 7.77 -16.22 3.93
C SER A 60 7.89 -15.33 5.14
N ASP A 61 6.76 -14.98 5.73
CA ASP A 61 6.64 -14.11 6.91
C ASP A 61 7.26 -14.84 8.13
N THR A 62 8.57 -15.07 8.06
CA THR A 62 9.34 -15.82 9.04
C THR A 62 9.81 -14.83 10.08
N VAL A 63 9.15 -14.83 11.22
CA VAL A 63 9.60 -14.10 12.40
C VAL A 63 10.85 -14.79 12.93
N VAL A 64 12.02 -14.19 12.69
CA VAL A 64 13.31 -14.72 13.16
C VAL A 64 13.67 -14.10 14.51
N LEU A 65 13.73 -14.94 15.55
CA LEU A 65 14.28 -14.55 16.85
C LEU A 65 15.81 -14.58 16.78
N ARG A 66 16.47 -13.42 16.84
CA ARG A 66 17.93 -13.33 16.90
C ARG A 66 18.39 -13.36 18.35
N VAL A 67 19.28 -14.29 18.67
CA VAL A 67 19.88 -14.43 20.01
C VAL A 67 21.40 -14.48 19.86
N ILE A 68 22.14 -13.81 20.76
CA ILE A 68 23.61 -13.84 20.76
C ILE A 68 24.08 -15.27 21.07
N TYR A 69 25.03 -15.78 20.27
CA TYR A 69 25.54 -17.14 20.40
C TYR A 69 26.65 -17.22 21.45
N TYR A 70 26.41 -18.02 22.49
CA TYR A 70 27.31 -18.22 23.65
C TYR A 70 27.79 -19.68 23.76
N GLY A 71 27.68 -20.44 22.67
CA GLY A 71 28.06 -21.87 22.61
C GLY A 71 26.91 -22.84 22.88
N LYS A 72 27.21 -23.96 23.57
CA LYS A 72 26.23 -25.04 23.85
C LYS A 72 24.95 -24.55 24.54
N PRO A 73 24.99 -23.61 25.52
CA PRO A 73 23.78 -23.09 26.14
C PRO A 73 22.80 -22.45 25.15
N SER A 74 23.29 -21.72 24.14
CA SER A 74 22.45 -21.11 23.11
C SER A 74 21.74 -22.16 22.25
N GLN A 75 22.38 -23.32 22.00
CA GLN A 75 21.73 -24.42 21.27
C GLN A 75 20.61 -25.07 22.09
N ILE A 76 20.83 -25.25 23.40
CA ILE A 76 19.80 -25.76 24.32
C ILE A 76 18.62 -24.78 24.39
N TYR A 77 18.91 -23.48 24.47
CA TYR A 77 17.91 -22.42 24.47
C TYR A 77 17.07 -22.46 23.18
N ALA A 78 17.71 -22.50 22.01
CA ALA A 78 17.01 -22.57 20.72
C ALA A 78 16.04 -23.75 20.67
N LYS A 79 16.48 -24.95 21.05
CA LYS A 79 15.62 -26.15 21.10
C LYS A 79 14.43 -25.98 22.04
N ARG A 80 14.65 -25.40 23.22
CA ARG A 80 13.59 -25.15 24.22
C ARG A 80 12.57 -24.13 23.72
N VAL A 81 13.02 -23.04 23.11
CA VAL A 81 12.13 -22.02 22.56
C VAL A 81 11.30 -22.60 21.41
N THR A 82 11.91 -23.34 20.48
CA THR A 82 11.16 -23.98 19.39
C THR A 82 10.11 -24.95 19.93
N ALA A 83 10.44 -25.76 20.93
CA ALA A 83 9.49 -26.67 21.56
C ALA A 83 8.36 -25.94 22.33
N ALA A 84 8.68 -24.86 23.05
CA ALA A 84 7.70 -24.07 23.77
C ALA A 84 6.73 -23.35 22.82
N VAL A 85 7.24 -22.76 21.74
CA VAL A 85 6.43 -22.11 20.70
C VAL A 85 5.50 -23.13 20.04
N ALA A 86 6.01 -24.30 19.65
CA ALA A 86 5.20 -25.36 19.05
C ALA A 86 4.11 -25.90 20.01
N LYS A 87 4.39 -25.93 21.32
CA LYS A 87 3.45 -26.37 22.35
C LYS A 87 2.35 -25.34 22.63
N GLN A 88 2.73 -24.07 22.78
CA GLN A 88 1.82 -22.99 23.14
C GLN A 88 0.98 -22.52 21.94
N TYR A 89 1.58 -22.52 20.76
CA TYR A 89 0.96 -22.19 19.49
C TYR A 89 1.01 -23.44 18.60
N PRO A 90 0.14 -24.44 18.83
CA PRO A 90 -0.07 -25.44 17.80
C PRO A 90 -0.45 -24.66 16.54
N LEU A 91 0.30 -24.85 15.46
CA LEU A 91 0.03 -24.27 14.15
C LEU A 91 -1.33 -24.79 13.67
N LYS A 92 -2.41 -24.27 14.24
CA LYS A 92 -3.76 -24.55 13.77
C LYS A 92 -3.76 -23.96 12.37
N GLN A 93 -3.91 -24.84 11.38
CA GLN A 93 -4.08 -24.40 10.01
C GLN A 93 -5.26 -23.44 10.01
N ILE A 94 -4.97 -22.17 9.76
CA ILE A 94 -6.00 -21.16 9.66
C ILE A 94 -6.86 -21.59 8.46
N PRO A 95 -8.18 -21.77 8.61
CA PRO A 95 -9.06 -22.07 7.49
C PRO A 95 -8.82 -21.06 6.36
N THR A 96 -8.85 -21.51 5.11
CA THR A 96 -8.54 -20.65 3.95
C THR A 96 -9.39 -19.38 3.92
N GLU A 97 -10.63 -19.44 4.39
CA GLU A 97 -11.54 -18.30 4.57
C GLU A 97 -10.98 -17.15 5.42
N LEU A 98 -10.14 -17.47 6.41
CA LEU A 98 -9.56 -16.52 7.37
C LEU A 98 -8.12 -16.13 6.99
N LYS A 99 -7.61 -16.57 5.84
CA LYS A 99 -6.28 -16.15 5.38
C LYS A 99 -6.37 -14.77 4.69
N SER A 100 -5.38 -13.93 4.96
CA SER A 100 -5.09 -12.70 4.22
C SER A 100 -3.92 -12.93 3.26
N GLY A 101 -3.75 -12.06 2.27
CA GLY A 101 -2.66 -12.16 1.29
C GLY A 101 -2.85 -13.25 0.25
N VAL A 102 -4.06 -13.79 0.10
CA VAL A 102 -4.37 -14.89 -0.83
C VAL A 102 -4.79 -14.32 -2.18
N VAL A 103 -4.32 -14.94 -3.26
CA VAL A 103 -4.78 -14.63 -4.62
C VAL A 103 -6.06 -15.42 -4.88
N TYR A 104 -7.12 -14.75 -5.33
CA TYR A 104 -8.41 -15.35 -5.65
C TYR A 104 -8.85 -14.98 -7.06
N GLU A 105 -9.60 -15.89 -7.67
CA GLU A 105 -10.29 -15.67 -8.94
C GLU A 105 -11.78 -15.48 -8.65
N ALA A 106 -12.39 -14.45 -9.23
CA ALA A 106 -13.82 -14.19 -9.17
C ALA A 106 -14.38 -14.07 -10.59
N THR A 107 -15.46 -14.79 -10.86
CA THR A 107 -16.16 -14.76 -12.14
C THR A 107 -17.40 -13.89 -12.05
N CYS A 108 -17.58 -12.97 -13.01
CA CYS A 108 -18.83 -12.23 -13.13
C CYS A 108 -19.94 -13.12 -13.72
N PRO A 109 -21.11 -13.25 -13.08
CA PRO A 109 -22.20 -14.10 -13.59
C PRO A 109 -22.88 -13.52 -14.84
N GLN A 110 -22.78 -12.20 -15.08
CA GLN A 110 -23.45 -11.54 -16.20
C GLN A 110 -22.64 -11.56 -17.50
N CYS A 111 -21.30 -11.44 -17.44
CA CYS A 111 -20.45 -11.34 -18.63
C CYS A 111 -19.38 -12.43 -18.75
N LYS A 112 -19.27 -13.37 -17.79
CA LYS A 112 -18.24 -14.43 -17.73
C LYS A 112 -16.78 -13.93 -17.68
N GLU A 113 -16.56 -12.64 -17.46
CA GLU A 113 -15.22 -12.08 -17.31
C GLU A 113 -14.59 -12.49 -15.97
N GLN A 114 -13.29 -12.75 -15.99
CA GLN A 114 -12.53 -13.25 -14.84
C GLN A 114 -11.72 -12.12 -14.21
N TYR A 115 -11.87 -11.93 -12.90
CA TYR A 115 -11.07 -11.01 -12.11
C TYR A 115 -10.12 -11.78 -11.20
N ILE A 116 -8.82 -11.50 -11.31
CA ILE A 116 -7.79 -12.06 -10.43
C ILE A 116 -7.36 -10.97 -9.46
N GLY A 117 -7.65 -11.16 -8.18
CA GLY A 117 -7.35 -10.21 -7.11
C GLY A 117 -6.46 -10.81 -6.02
N LYS A 118 -5.83 -9.95 -5.21
CA LYS A 118 -5.13 -10.35 -3.98
C LYS A 118 -5.85 -9.74 -2.77
N THR A 119 -6.11 -10.54 -1.73
CA THR A 119 -6.76 -10.05 -0.52
C THR A 119 -5.78 -9.35 0.42
N CYS A 120 -6.12 -8.15 0.87
CA CYS A 120 -5.46 -7.52 2.03
C CYS A 120 -6.14 -7.93 3.35
N ARG A 121 -7.46 -8.15 3.32
CA ARG A 121 -8.29 -8.63 4.44
C ARG A 121 -8.49 -10.15 4.37
N HIS A 122 -9.27 -10.73 5.29
CA HIS A 122 -9.66 -12.14 5.21
C HIS A 122 -10.47 -12.41 3.93
N LEU A 123 -10.19 -13.55 3.27
CA LEU A 123 -10.85 -13.96 2.03
C LEU A 123 -12.38 -13.94 2.14
N LYS A 124 -12.93 -14.41 3.26
CA LYS A 124 -14.37 -14.40 3.54
C LYS A 124 -14.98 -12.99 3.48
N THR A 125 -14.33 -12.02 4.10
CA THR A 125 -14.81 -10.63 4.11
C THR A 125 -14.83 -10.06 2.70
N GLN A 126 -13.76 -10.27 1.94
CA GLN A 126 -13.66 -9.79 0.56
C GLN A 126 -14.72 -10.43 -0.36
N MET A 127 -14.94 -11.74 -0.23
CA MET A 127 -15.96 -12.46 -1.00
C MET A 127 -17.38 -11.97 -0.66
N ASN A 128 -17.66 -11.71 0.62
CA ASN A 128 -18.96 -11.19 1.04
C ASN A 128 -19.22 -9.77 0.52
N GLU A 129 -18.20 -8.91 0.50
CA GLU A 129 -18.29 -7.56 -0.08
C GLU A 129 -18.60 -7.63 -1.58
N TYR A 130 -17.88 -8.49 -2.33
CA TYR A 130 -18.15 -8.74 -3.74
C TYR A 130 -19.58 -9.24 -4.00
N LEU A 131 -20.04 -10.24 -3.23
CA LEU A 131 -21.40 -10.77 -3.37
C LEU A 131 -22.46 -9.71 -3.05
N ALA A 132 -22.25 -8.90 -2.02
CA ALA A 132 -23.16 -7.80 -1.66
C ALA A 132 -23.22 -6.71 -2.74
N GLU A 133 -22.10 -6.41 -3.40
CA GLU A 133 -22.08 -5.51 -4.56
C GLU A 133 -22.82 -6.11 -5.75
N GLN A 134 -22.65 -7.41 -6.02
CA GLN A 134 -23.40 -8.09 -7.09
C GLN A 134 -24.91 -8.07 -6.82
N GLU A 135 -25.34 -8.33 -5.59
CA GLU A 135 -26.75 -8.29 -5.19
C GLU A 135 -27.36 -6.89 -5.38
N LYS A 136 -26.61 -5.82 -5.05
CA LYS A 136 -27.04 -4.44 -5.32
C LYS A 136 -27.20 -4.16 -6.81
N LEU A 137 -26.30 -4.67 -7.65
CA LEU A 137 -26.39 -4.52 -9.10
C LEU A 137 -27.53 -5.35 -9.74
N LEU A 138 -27.92 -6.45 -9.10
CA LEU A 138 -29.05 -7.32 -9.51
C LEU A 138 -30.40 -6.84 -8.97
N SER A 139 -30.43 -6.02 -7.91
CA SER A 139 -31.66 -5.42 -7.42
C SER A 139 -32.21 -4.38 -8.42
N PRO A 140 -33.53 -4.37 -8.71
CA PRO A 140 -34.09 -3.34 -9.59
C PRO A 140 -33.88 -1.96 -8.97
N PRO A 141 -33.64 -0.91 -9.78
CA PRO A 141 -33.35 0.42 -9.25
C PRO A 141 -34.51 0.88 -8.37
N VAL A 142 -34.24 1.08 -7.08
CA VAL A 142 -35.17 1.74 -6.18
C VAL A 142 -35.38 3.14 -6.74
N LYS A 143 -36.59 3.42 -7.24
CA LYS A 143 -36.99 4.75 -7.70
C LYS A 143 -36.80 5.73 -6.54
N VAL A 144 -35.75 6.55 -6.61
CA VAL A 144 -35.58 7.67 -5.70
C VAL A 144 -36.70 8.67 -6.02
N PRO A 145 -37.55 9.07 -5.06
CA PRO A 145 -38.58 10.07 -5.33
C PRO A 145 -37.91 11.38 -5.73
N GLU A 146 -38.39 11.97 -6.83
CA GLU A 146 -37.87 13.20 -7.43
C GLU A 146 -37.80 14.35 -6.40
N PRO A 147 -36.69 15.09 -6.33
CA PRO A 147 -36.61 16.26 -5.48
C PRO A 147 -37.53 17.36 -6.03
N LYS A 148 -38.57 17.71 -5.27
CA LYS A 148 -39.49 18.82 -5.59
C LYS A 148 -38.69 20.14 -5.63
N LEU A 149 -38.58 20.72 -6.83
CA LEU A 149 -38.05 22.06 -7.01
C LEU A 149 -39.05 23.07 -6.46
N ASN A 150 -38.79 23.65 -5.29
CA ASN A 150 -39.63 24.70 -4.72
C ASN A 150 -39.39 26.03 -5.46
N SER A 151 -40.31 26.37 -6.36
CA SER A 151 -40.43 27.71 -6.94
C SER A 151 -40.97 28.68 -5.89
N ASN A 152 -40.08 29.37 -5.18
CA ASN A 152 -40.41 30.59 -4.42
C ASN A 152 -39.16 31.45 -4.25
N VAL A 153 -38.78 32.20 -5.28
CA VAL A 153 -37.93 33.38 -5.13
C VAL A 153 -38.81 34.60 -5.36
N SER A 154 -39.21 35.20 -4.25
CA SER A 154 -39.94 36.46 -4.18
C SER A 154 -39.15 37.59 -4.83
N SER A 155 -39.85 38.32 -5.70
CA SER A 155 -39.53 39.66 -6.18
C SER A 155 -39.17 40.60 -5.02
N LYS A 156 -37.96 41.17 -5.01
CA LYS A 156 -37.62 42.40 -4.27
C LYS A 156 -36.57 43.21 -5.02
N LYS A 157 -36.77 44.55 -4.97
CA LYS A 157 -36.00 45.69 -5.52
C LYS A 157 -36.56 46.20 -6.86
N SER A 158 -36.78 47.49 -7.11
CA SER A 158 -36.30 48.70 -6.43
C SER A 158 -37.20 49.90 -6.77
N ASN A 159 -37.60 50.67 -5.75
CA ASN A 159 -38.07 52.05 -5.90
C ASN A 159 -36.84 52.95 -6.16
N ARG A 160 -36.78 53.61 -7.32
CA ARG A 160 -36.43 55.04 -7.47
C ARG A 160 -36.56 55.47 -8.93
#